data_AF-A0A8H6ADX3-F1
#
_entry.id   AF-A0A8H6ADX3-F1
#
_cell.length_a   1.000
_cell.length_b   1.000
_cell.length_c   1.000
_cell.angle_alpha   90.00
_cell.angle_beta   90.00
_cell.angle_gamma   90.00
#
_symmetry.space_group_name_H-M   'P 1'
#
loop_
_entity.id
_entity.type
_entity.pdbx_description
1 polymer ?
#
loop_
_entity_poly.entity_id
_entity_poly.type
_entity_poly.pdbx_seq_one_letter_code
_entity_poly.pdbx_strand_id
1 'polypeptide(L)'
;MGLATIINMICFVCVPAWGIWASYFAWGLWIADAVVSVLTCFVVPFIMMTRSSEITISSMSAAWLLPVVACVVAAASGAIVADVLPDPQYAFGTIIVSYVLWGVGVPLALMIIVIYLLRLMLHKLPPKQLIVSMFLPLGPLGQGSYGIQKLGQVSQKIFPEAHTLRPGTGEVFEMMGFFIGLLLWAFGLLWLFFAVASIIRTRKFPFNLGWWAFTFPLGVYATSTCQLGREMPSRFFRVVGTRSHAVKRFRF
;
A
#
# COMPACT_ATOMS: atom_id res chain seq x y z
N MET A 1 -1.53 7.84 6.23
CA MET A 1 -1.91 6.40 6.41
C MET A 1 -3.26 6.20 7.10
N GLY A 2 -3.40 6.50 8.41
CA GLY A 2 -4.70 6.33 9.09
C GLY A 2 -5.80 7.19 8.48
N LEU A 3 -5.46 8.44 8.14
CA LEU A 3 -6.34 9.37 7.43
C LEU A 3 -6.77 8.83 6.05
N ALA A 4 -5.86 8.26 5.26
CA ALA A 4 -6.20 7.59 4.00
C ALA A 4 -7.29 6.50 4.15
N THR A 5 -7.28 5.72 5.24
CA THR A 5 -8.34 4.74 5.50
C THR A 5 -9.70 5.41 5.72
N ILE A 6 -9.73 6.55 6.41
CA ILE A 6 -10.96 7.35 6.61
C ILE A 6 -11.42 7.91 5.27
N ILE A 7 -10.53 8.48 4.47
CA ILE A 7 -10.81 9.00 3.13
C ILE A 7 -11.42 7.90 2.25
N ASN A 8 -10.84 6.71 2.24
CA ASN A 8 -11.36 5.58 1.47
C ASN A 8 -12.78 5.21 1.91
N MET A 9 -13.08 5.22 3.22
CA MET A 9 -14.43 4.95 3.72
C MET A 9 -15.42 6.07 3.36
N ILE A 10 -14.99 7.33 3.36
CA ILE A 10 -15.82 8.44 2.84
C ILE A 10 -16.16 8.18 1.36
N CYS A 11 -15.18 7.76 0.54
CA CYS A 11 -15.41 7.44 -0.86
C CYS A 11 -16.39 6.27 -1.04
N PHE A 12 -16.28 5.21 -0.23
CA PHE A 12 -17.12 4.02 -0.37
C PHE A 12 -18.53 4.15 0.23
N VAL A 13 -18.69 4.93 1.28
CA VAL A 13 -19.95 5.00 2.06
C VAL A 13 -20.62 6.36 1.93
N CYS A 14 -19.88 7.44 2.15
CA CYS A 14 -20.44 8.79 2.19
C CYS A 14 -20.72 9.34 0.80
N VAL A 15 -19.87 9.08 -0.21
CA VAL A 15 -20.13 9.60 -1.58
C VAL A 15 -21.43 9.03 -2.17
N PRO A 16 -21.71 7.72 -2.11
CA PRO A 16 -23.00 7.20 -2.58
C PRO A 16 -24.21 7.72 -1.79
N ALA A 17 -24.05 8.01 -0.49
CA ALA A 17 -25.14 8.42 0.38
C ALA A 17 -25.40 9.95 0.38
N TRP A 18 -24.36 10.76 0.28
CA TRP A 18 -24.40 12.21 0.46
C TRP A 18 -24.17 12.98 -0.85
N GLY A 19 -23.73 12.30 -1.91
CA GLY A 19 -23.59 12.86 -3.25
C GLY A 19 -22.26 13.59 -3.49
N ILE A 20 -22.28 14.48 -4.48
CA ILE A 20 -21.08 15.03 -5.13
C ILE A 20 -20.19 15.88 -4.20
N TRP A 21 -20.77 16.57 -3.22
CA TRP A 21 -19.98 17.40 -2.30
C TRP A 21 -19.03 16.54 -1.45
N ALA A 22 -19.44 15.31 -1.12
CA ALA A 22 -18.64 14.40 -0.31
C ALA A 22 -17.39 13.89 -1.06
N SER A 23 -17.43 13.82 -2.40
CA SER A 23 -16.25 13.44 -3.19
C SER A 23 -15.22 14.57 -3.22
N TYR A 24 -15.64 15.83 -3.36
CA TYR A 24 -14.75 16.98 -3.22
C TYR A 24 -14.18 17.12 -1.80
N PHE A 25 -14.98 16.82 -0.77
CA PHE A 25 -14.49 16.78 0.60
C PHE A 25 -13.43 15.69 0.80
N ALA A 26 -13.67 14.47 0.31
CA ALA A 26 -12.68 13.39 0.32
C ALA A 26 -11.40 13.77 -0.43
N TRP A 27 -11.54 14.47 -1.56
CA TRP A 27 -10.41 14.96 -2.35
C TRP A 27 -9.58 16.01 -1.61
N GLY A 28 -10.22 16.99 -0.96
CA GLY A 28 -9.52 17.97 -0.12
C GLY A 28 -8.73 17.32 1.02
N LEU A 29 -9.34 16.34 1.71
CA LEU A 29 -8.66 15.55 2.73
C LEU A 29 -7.50 14.72 2.16
N TRP A 30 -7.67 14.16 0.97
CA TRP A 30 -6.63 13.40 0.29
C TRP A 30 -5.43 14.27 -0.10
N ILE A 31 -5.64 15.50 -0.56
CA ILE A 31 -4.55 16.44 -0.83
C ILE A 31 -3.73 16.67 0.45
N ALA A 32 -4.38 16.86 1.59
CA ALA A 32 -3.70 17.01 2.88
C ALA A 32 -2.92 15.72 3.27
N ASP A 33 -3.53 14.53 3.15
CA ASP A 33 -2.85 13.25 3.42
C ASP A 33 -1.65 13.02 2.49
N ALA A 34 -1.77 13.40 1.21
CA ALA A 34 -0.70 13.32 0.22
C ALA A 34 0.47 14.23 0.57
N VAL A 35 0.22 15.50 0.91
CA VAL A 35 1.25 16.46 1.34
C VAL A 35 1.98 15.96 2.58
N VAL A 36 1.24 15.55 3.62
CA VAL A 36 1.84 15.01 4.84
C VAL A 36 2.64 13.73 4.54
N SER A 37 2.12 12.86 3.67
CA SER A 37 2.83 11.63 3.28
C SER A 37 4.16 11.93 2.61
N VAL A 38 4.20 12.87 1.66
CA VAL A 38 5.44 13.33 1.03
C VAL A 38 6.39 13.90 2.08
N LEU A 39 5.92 14.80 2.94
CA LEU A 39 6.76 15.36 4.00
C LEU A 39 7.36 14.26 4.86
N THR A 40 6.59 13.28 5.31
CA THR A 40 7.11 12.16 6.12
C THR A 40 8.11 11.28 5.36
N CYS A 41 7.86 11.01 4.08
CA CYS A 41 8.70 10.16 3.23
C CYS A 41 10.06 10.78 2.95
N PHE A 42 10.15 12.11 2.83
CA PHE A 42 11.41 12.82 2.57
C PHE A 42 12.11 13.29 3.85
N VAL A 43 11.37 13.93 4.75
CA VAL A 43 11.94 14.58 5.93
C VAL A 43 12.47 13.57 6.94
N VAL A 44 11.76 12.45 7.17
CA VAL A 44 12.21 11.48 8.19
C VAL A 44 13.53 10.82 7.79
N PRO A 45 13.70 10.26 6.57
CA PRO A 45 15.01 9.75 6.14
C PRO A 45 16.09 10.84 6.14
N PHE A 46 15.78 12.06 5.73
CA PHE A 46 16.74 13.17 5.75
C PHE A 46 17.20 13.52 7.17
N ILE A 47 16.29 13.54 8.15
CA ILE A 47 16.64 13.73 9.56
C ILE A 47 17.52 12.57 10.06
N MET A 48 17.24 11.33 9.65
CA MET A 48 18.08 10.19 10.00
C MET A 48 19.49 10.28 9.40
N MET A 49 19.64 10.87 8.21
CA MET A 49 20.94 11.09 7.58
C MET A 49 21.73 12.25 8.22
N THR A 50 21.04 13.27 8.75
CA THR A 50 21.68 14.49 9.26
C THR A 50 21.95 14.47 10.77
N ARG A 51 21.25 13.63 11.54
CA ARG A 51 21.48 13.53 12.99
C ARG A 51 22.77 12.75 13.31
N SER A 52 23.54 13.30 14.24
CA SER A 52 24.85 12.79 14.69
C SER A 52 24.82 11.49 15.53
N SER A 53 23.65 10.87 15.71
CA SER A 53 23.58 9.57 16.39
C SER A 53 24.10 8.48 15.46
N GLU A 54 25.07 7.68 15.89
CA GLU A 54 25.56 6.55 15.11
C GLU A 54 24.43 5.53 14.86
N ILE A 55 23.92 5.48 13.63
CA ILE A 55 22.95 4.47 13.20
C ILE A 55 23.72 3.29 12.65
N THR A 56 23.78 2.19 13.40
CA THR A 56 24.41 0.94 12.96
C THR A 56 23.42 0.05 12.21
N ILE A 57 23.90 -0.75 11.26
CA ILE A 57 23.06 -1.70 10.49
C ILE A 57 22.37 -2.72 11.43
N SER A 58 23.01 -3.10 12.54
CA SER A 58 22.43 -4.02 13.52
C SER A 58 21.19 -3.45 14.22
N SER A 59 21.13 -2.12 14.38
CA SER A 59 20.00 -1.39 14.96
C SER A 59 18.83 -1.18 13.98
N MET A 60 19.05 -1.43 12.68
CA MET A 60 18.01 -1.31 11.66
C MET A 60 16.86 -2.29 11.95
N SER A 61 15.64 -1.78 11.85
CA SER A 61 14.41 -2.55 12.00
C SER A 61 13.47 -2.34 10.81
N ALA A 62 12.53 -3.25 10.63
CA ALA A 62 11.51 -3.12 9.58
C ALA A 62 10.61 -1.87 9.76
N ALA A 63 10.63 -1.23 10.93
CA ALA A 63 9.89 0.01 11.19
C ALA A 63 10.38 1.19 10.33
N TRP A 64 11.58 1.10 9.74
CA TRP A 64 12.08 2.09 8.79
C TRP A 64 11.21 2.21 7.52
N LEU A 65 10.37 1.22 7.25
CA LEU A 65 9.39 1.27 6.17
C LEU A 65 8.23 2.25 6.46
N LEU A 66 7.93 2.54 7.73
CA LEU A 66 6.72 3.28 8.10
C LEU A 66 6.62 4.69 7.48
N PRO A 67 7.68 5.52 7.46
CA PRO A 67 7.59 6.84 6.84
C PRO A 67 7.36 6.78 5.32
N VAL A 68 7.94 5.77 4.66
CA VAL A 68 7.89 5.61 3.20
C VAL A 68 6.55 5.02 2.73
N VAL A 69 6.01 4.09 3.51
CA VAL A 69 4.71 3.46 3.23
C VAL A 69 3.58 4.49 3.20
N ALA A 70 3.73 5.65 3.85
CA ALA A 70 2.73 6.72 3.82
C ALA A 70 2.42 7.16 2.39
N CYS A 71 3.46 7.40 1.57
CA CYS A 71 3.30 7.73 0.14
C CYS A 71 2.63 6.60 -0.64
N VAL A 72 2.98 5.34 -0.37
CA VAL A 72 2.39 4.18 -1.06
C VAL A 72 0.89 4.07 -0.75
N VAL A 73 0.50 4.32 0.50
CA VAL A 73 -0.91 4.32 0.92
C VAL A 73 -1.67 5.50 0.31
N ALA A 74 -1.09 6.70 0.33
CA ALA A 74 -1.68 7.89 -0.27
C ALA A 74 -1.89 7.73 -1.78
N ALA A 75 -0.95 7.11 -2.49
CA ALA A 75 -1.09 6.80 -3.91
C ALA A 75 -2.29 5.88 -4.21
N ALA A 76 -2.41 4.78 -3.47
CA ALA A 76 -3.54 3.86 -3.65
C ALA A 76 -4.88 4.48 -3.25
N SER A 77 -4.89 5.32 -2.20
CA SER A 77 -6.08 6.09 -1.80
C SER A 77 -6.47 7.11 -2.87
N GLY A 78 -5.49 7.75 -3.51
CA GLY A 78 -5.73 8.70 -4.60
C GLY A 78 -6.38 8.04 -5.82
N ALA A 79 -6.06 6.78 -6.10
CA ALA A 79 -6.77 6.00 -7.11
C ALA A 79 -8.26 5.81 -6.78
N ILE A 80 -8.59 5.58 -5.50
CA ILE A 80 -9.98 5.45 -5.03
C ILE A 80 -10.70 6.80 -5.14
N VAL A 81 -10.05 7.88 -4.70
CA VAL A 81 -10.59 9.24 -4.77
C VAL A 81 -10.85 9.67 -6.21
N ALA A 82 -9.91 9.42 -7.12
CA ALA A 82 -10.05 9.74 -8.53
C ALA A 82 -11.25 9.03 -9.20
N ASP A 83 -11.59 7.82 -8.76
CA ASP A 83 -12.70 7.04 -9.33
C ASP A 83 -14.09 7.61 -8.97
N VAL A 84 -14.17 8.38 -7.87
CA VAL A 84 -15.40 9.02 -7.38
C VAL A 84 -15.47 10.52 -7.68
N LEU A 85 -14.42 11.10 -8.27
CA LEU A 85 -14.41 12.49 -8.67
C LEU A 85 -15.25 12.70 -9.93
N PRO A 86 -16.17 13.68 -9.94
CA PRO A 86 -17.07 13.92 -11.06
C PRO A 86 -16.39 14.68 -12.21
N ASP A 87 -15.35 15.46 -11.91
CA ASP A 87 -14.60 16.25 -12.90
C ASP A 87 -13.41 15.43 -13.43
N PRO A 88 -13.40 15.08 -14.73
CA PRO A 88 -12.32 14.27 -15.31
C PRO A 88 -10.93 14.91 -15.22
N GLN A 89 -10.83 16.25 -15.18
CA GLN A 89 -9.54 16.94 -15.05
C GLN A 89 -8.99 16.83 -13.63
N TYR A 90 -9.85 16.96 -12.62
CA TYR A 90 -9.42 16.75 -11.22
C TYR A 90 -9.10 15.28 -10.95
N ALA A 91 -9.88 14.35 -11.52
CA ALA A 91 -9.58 12.92 -11.47
C ALA A 91 -8.23 12.62 -12.12
N PHE A 92 -7.99 13.16 -13.33
CA PHE A 92 -6.72 13.03 -14.05
C PHE A 92 -5.53 13.55 -13.21
N GLY A 93 -5.61 14.78 -12.70
CA GLY A 93 -4.56 15.35 -11.85
C GLY A 93 -4.27 14.50 -10.61
N THR A 94 -5.33 13.97 -9.98
CA THR A 94 -5.23 13.06 -8.82
C THR A 94 -4.52 11.75 -9.19
N ILE A 95 -4.81 11.18 -10.35
CA ILE A 95 -4.14 9.98 -10.87
C ILE A 95 -2.65 10.24 -11.10
N ILE A 96 -2.29 11.34 -11.76
CA ILE A 96 -0.89 11.69 -12.05
C ILE A 96 -0.10 11.88 -10.76
N VAL A 97 -0.64 12.65 -9.80
CA VAL A 97 0.00 12.82 -8.48
C VAL A 97 0.12 11.47 -7.77
N SER A 98 -0.89 10.60 -7.87
CA SER A 98 -0.84 9.26 -7.28
C SER A 98 0.24 8.36 -7.89
N TYR A 99 0.45 8.41 -9.21
CA TYR A 99 1.58 7.73 -9.85
C TYR A 99 2.93 8.26 -9.37
N VAL A 100 3.07 9.58 -9.16
CA VAL A 100 4.28 10.17 -8.57
C VAL A 100 4.50 9.67 -7.14
N LEU A 101 3.47 9.69 -6.29
CA LEU A 101 3.54 9.18 -4.93
C LEU A 101 3.92 7.70 -4.88
N TRP A 102 3.36 6.89 -5.79
CA TRP A 102 3.70 5.48 -5.94
C TRP A 102 5.16 5.30 -6.38
N GLY A 103 5.59 6.06 -7.40
CA GLY A 103 6.94 6.04 -7.98
C GLY A 103 8.02 6.51 -7.02
N VAL A 104 7.68 7.32 -6.01
CA VAL A 104 8.59 7.63 -4.91
C VAL A 104 8.55 6.55 -3.83
N GLY A 105 7.34 6.18 -3.38
CA GLY A 105 7.16 5.33 -2.21
C GLY A 105 7.59 3.88 -2.42
N VAL A 106 7.21 3.24 -3.53
CA VAL A 106 7.48 1.82 -3.75
C VAL A 106 8.98 1.56 -3.97
N PRO A 107 9.68 2.27 -4.87
CA PRO A 107 11.13 2.05 -5.05
C PRO A 107 11.93 2.28 -3.77
N LEU A 108 11.63 3.34 -3.01
CA LEU A 108 12.32 3.61 -1.74
C LEU A 108 12.04 2.50 -0.71
N ALA A 109 10.80 1.98 -0.66
CA ALA A 109 10.48 0.83 0.19
C ALA A 109 11.24 -0.43 -0.23
N LEU A 110 11.40 -0.69 -1.54
CA LEU A 110 12.18 -1.82 -2.05
C LEU A 110 13.66 -1.72 -1.62
N MET A 111 14.26 -0.51 -1.67
CA MET A 111 15.62 -0.29 -1.19
C MET A 111 15.75 -0.64 0.30
N ILE A 112 14.82 -0.18 1.14
CA ILE A 112 14.80 -0.49 2.57
C ILE A 112 14.61 -2.00 2.81
N ILE A 113 13.74 -2.66 2.02
CA ILE A 113 13.51 -4.11 2.10
C ILE A 113 14.80 -4.89 1.78
N VAL A 114 15.58 -4.47 0.78
CA VAL A 114 16.86 -5.09 0.43
C VAL A 114 17.87 -4.96 1.58
N ILE A 115 18.01 -3.77 2.15
CA ILE A 115 18.91 -3.54 3.30
C ILE A 115 18.43 -4.34 4.51
N TYR A 116 17.11 -4.44 4.72
CA TYR A 116 16.55 -5.25 5.80
C TYR A 116 16.82 -6.74 5.61
N LEU A 117 16.76 -7.26 4.39
CA LEU A 117 17.14 -8.63 4.08
C LEU A 117 18.62 -8.89 4.42
N LEU A 118 19.52 -7.98 4.01
CA LEU A 118 20.94 -8.05 4.37
C LEU A 118 21.12 -8.07 5.90
N ARG A 119 20.42 -7.19 6.62
CA ARG A 119 20.44 -7.15 8.09
C ARG A 119 19.99 -8.47 8.70
N LEU A 120 18.93 -9.10 8.18
CA LEU A 120 18.45 -10.39 8.67
C LEU A 120 19.45 -11.52 8.43
N MET A 121 20.17 -11.49 7.31
CA MET A 121 21.22 -12.46 6.99
C MET A 121 22.43 -12.31 7.93
N LEU A 122 22.85 -11.08 8.24
CA LEU A 122 24.03 -10.81 9.07
C LEU A 122 23.75 -10.87 10.58
N HIS A 123 22.58 -10.43 11.02
CA HIS A 123 22.24 -10.22 12.42
C HIS A 123 21.07 -11.07 12.93
N LYS A 124 20.68 -12.11 12.18
CA LYS A 124 19.61 -13.06 12.52
C LYS A 124 18.22 -12.37 12.61
N LEU A 125 17.21 -13.15 12.99
CA LEU A 125 15.85 -12.65 13.19
C LEU A 125 15.77 -11.57 14.28
N PRO A 126 14.76 -10.68 14.23
CA PRO A 126 14.53 -9.68 15.26
C PRO A 126 14.33 -10.31 16.66
N PRO A 127 14.55 -9.53 17.74
CA PRO A 127 14.19 -9.96 19.09
C PRO A 127 12.73 -10.41 19.17
N LYS A 128 12.43 -11.34 20.09
CA LYS A 128 11.09 -11.95 20.21
C LYS A 128 9.97 -10.92 20.34
N GLN A 129 10.23 -9.79 21.01
CA GLN A 129 9.28 -8.70 21.19
C GLN A 129 8.90 -8.02 19.86
N LEU A 130 9.82 -8.01 18.90
CA LEU A 130 9.64 -7.36 17.60
C LEU A 130 9.36 -8.34 16.47
N ILE A 131 9.17 -9.64 16.77
CA ILE A 131 9.07 -10.67 15.73
C ILE A 131 7.92 -10.43 14.75
N VAL A 132 6.83 -9.78 15.20
CA VAL A 132 5.67 -9.42 14.37
C VAL A 132 6.03 -8.38 13.31
N SER A 133 7.11 -7.60 13.50
CA SER A 133 7.57 -6.64 12.50
C SER A 133 8.05 -7.31 11.21
N MET A 134 8.26 -8.64 11.20
CA MET A 134 8.56 -9.41 9.99
C MET A 134 7.46 -9.34 8.94
N PHE A 135 6.23 -8.95 9.31
CA PHE A 135 5.14 -8.71 8.36
C PHE A 135 5.21 -7.33 7.70
N LEU A 136 5.97 -6.36 8.22
CA LEU A 136 5.98 -4.98 7.71
C LEU A 136 6.38 -4.85 6.22
N PRO A 137 7.31 -5.66 5.66
CA PRO A 137 7.57 -5.65 4.22
C PRO A 137 6.35 -5.94 3.34
N LEU A 138 5.35 -6.69 3.84
CA LEU A 138 4.10 -6.90 3.10
C LEU A 138 3.28 -5.62 2.94
N GLY A 139 3.49 -4.61 3.79
CA GLY A 139 2.82 -3.32 3.72
C GLY A 139 3.02 -2.63 2.37
N PRO A 140 4.24 -2.19 2.03
CA PRO A 140 4.51 -1.54 0.75
C PRO A 140 4.35 -2.48 -0.45
N LEU A 141 4.62 -3.79 -0.31
CA LEU A 141 4.46 -4.74 -1.42
C LEU A 141 2.98 -4.98 -1.75
N GLY A 142 2.15 -5.24 -0.74
CA GLY A 142 0.71 -5.42 -0.89
C GLY A 142 0.01 -4.13 -1.29
N GLN A 143 0.26 -3.03 -0.57
CA GLN A 143 -0.35 -1.73 -0.90
C GLN A 143 0.13 -1.19 -2.25
N GLY A 144 1.41 -1.34 -2.56
CA GLY A 144 1.98 -0.96 -3.86
C GLY A 144 1.37 -1.77 -5.00
N SER A 145 1.18 -3.08 -4.80
CA SER A 145 0.50 -3.96 -5.74
C SER A 145 -0.96 -3.57 -5.96
N TYR A 146 -1.73 -3.33 -4.89
CA TYR A 146 -3.11 -2.88 -5.00
C TYR A 146 -3.21 -1.51 -5.68
N GLY A 147 -2.37 -0.57 -5.25
CA GLY A 147 -2.37 0.80 -5.74
C GLY A 147 -2.10 0.91 -7.22
N ILE A 148 -1.09 0.21 -7.75
CA ILE A 148 -0.76 0.28 -9.18
C ILE A 148 -1.84 -0.37 -10.05
N GLN A 149 -2.46 -1.46 -9.59
CA GLN A 149 -3.60 -2.08 -10.27
C GLN A 149 -4.80 -1.12 -10.31
N LYS A 150 -5.17 -0.53 -9.17
CA LYS A 150 -6.31 0.38 -9.11
C LYS A 150 -6.05 1.66 -9.91
N LEU A 151 -4.82 2.19 -9.90
CA LEU A 151 -4.45 3.34 -10.74
C LEU A 151 -4.58 2.99 -12.23
N GLY A 152 -4.14 1.81 -12.65
CA GLY A 152 -4.29 1.34 -14.03
C GLY A 152 -5.76 1.30 -14.47
N GLN A 153 -6.61 0.66 -13.67
CA GLN A 153 -8.06 0.60 -13.93
C GLN A 153 -8.72 1.98 -14.05
N VAL A 154 -8.40 2.88 -13.13
CA VAL A 154 -8.99 4.22 -13.12
C VAL A 154 -8.44 5.07 -14.27
N SER A 155 -7.18 4.87 -14.66
CA SER A 155 -6.59 5.51 -15.84
C SER A 155 -7.29 5.09 -17.13
N GLN A 156 -7.63 3.81 -17.28
CA GLN A 156 -8.40 3.30 -18.43
C GLN A 156 -9.74 4.02 -18.58
N LYS A 157 -10.42 4.30 -17.47
CA LYS A 157 -11.70 5.01 -17.42
C LYS A 157 -11.55 6.52 -17.67
N ILE A 158 -10.63 7.19 -16.96
CA ILE A 158 -10.58 8.65 -16.89
C ILE A 158 -9.79 9.30 -18.04
N PHE A 159 -8.75 8.65 -18.56
CA PHE A 159 -7.91 9.27 -19.61
C PHE A 159 -8.68 9.60 -20.90
N PRO A 160 -9.61 8.76 -21.39
CA PRO A 160 -10.46 9.10 -22.53
C PRO A 160 -11.36 10.31 -22.26
N GLU A 161 -11.89 10.45 -21.05
CA GLU A 161 -12.80 11.54 -20.65
C GLU A 161 -12.08 12.87 -20.45
N ALA A 162 -10.82 12.83 -19.99
CA ALA A 162 -10.02 14.03 -19.79
C ALA A 162 -9.49 14.64 -21.10
N HIS A 163 -9.47 13.88 -22.20
CA HIS A 163 -8.95 14.31 -23.51
C HIS A 163 -7.53 14.92 -23.50
N THR A 164 -6.71 14.60 -22.49
CA THR A 164 -5.35 15.14 -22.30
C THR A 164 -4.26 14.27 -22.92
N LEU A 165 -4.52 12.97 -23.08
CA LEU A 165 -3.56 11.98 -23.57
C LEU A 165 -4.03 11.31 -24.86
N ARG A 166 -3.12 10.65 -25.56
CA ARG A 166 -3.43 9.92 -26.80
C ARG A 166 -4.43 8.78 -26.52
N PRO A 167 -5.35 8.49 -27.45
CA PRO A 167 -6.21 7.32 -27.36
C PRO A 167 -5.40 6.03 -27.14
N GLY A 168 -5.94 5.11 -26.32
CA GLY A 168 -5.27 3.86 -25.95
C GLY A 168 -4.27 3.96 -24.80
N THR A 169 -3.88 5.18 -24.35
CA THR A 169 -2.93 5.32 -23.22
C THR A 169 -3.45 4.68 -21.93
N GLY A 170 -4.76 4.80 -21.65
CA GLY A 170 -5.37 4.22 -20.44
C GLY A 170 -5.28 2.69 -20.37
N GLU A 171 -5.45 2.00 -21.50
CA GLU A 171 -5.33 0.54 -21.60
C GLU A 171 -3.89 0.07 -21.31
N VAL A 172 -2.89 0.81 -21.81
CA VAL A 172 -1.49 0.50 -21.53
C VAL A 172 -1.20 0.61 -20.03
N PHE A 173 -1.71 1.66 -19.38
CA PHE A 173 -1.52 1.88 -17.94
C PHE A 173 -2.23 0.81 -17.09
N GLU A 174 -3.38 0.32 -17.55
CA GLU A 174 -4.10 -0.81 -16.95
C GLU A 174 -3.27 -2.10 -17.02
N MET A 175 -2.82 -2.50 -18.22
CA MET A 175 -2.02 -3.71 -18.42
C MET A 175 -0.70 -3.66 -17.64
N MET A 176 -0.02 -2.50 -17.64
CA MET A 176 1.19 -2.30 -16.85
C MET A 176 0.90 -2.37 -15.36
N GLY A 177 -0.21 -1.79 -14.91
CA GLY A 177 -0.64 -1.84 -13.52
C GLY A 177 -0.91 -3.26 -13.04
N PHE A 178 -1.59 -4.07 -13.85
CA PHE A 178 -1.77 -5.49 -13.58
C PHE A 178 -0.44 -6.24 -13.47
N PHE A 179 0.44 -6.11 -14.48
CA PHE A 179 1.70 -6.83 -14.52
C PHE A 179 2.63 -6.47 -13.35
N ILE A 180 2.83 -5.17 -13.11
CA ILE A 180 3.65 -4.68 -11.98
C ILE A 180 3.02 -5.10 -10.64
N GLY A 181 1.69 -5.03 -10.54
CA GLY A 181 0.94 -5.49 -9.38
C GLY A 181 1.17 -6.95 -9.07
N LEU A 182 1.16 -7.81 -10.08
CA LEU A 182 1.44 -9.24 -9.96
C LEU A 182 2.88 -9.51 -9.49
N LEU A 183 3.87 -8.80 -10.02
CA LEU A 183 5.27 -8.95 -9.62
C LEU A 183 5.49 -8.55 -8.14
N LEU A 184 4.92 -7.42 -7.71
CA LEU A 184 5.00 -6.99 -6.31
C LEU A 184 4.29 -7.96 -5.36
N TRP A 185 3.13 -8.48 -5.77
CA TRP A 185 2.44 -9.51 -5.01
C TRP A 185 3.28 -10.79 -4.91
N ALA A 186 3.83 -11.29 -6.01
CA ALA A 186 4.68 -12.47 -6.02
C ALA A 186 5.90 -12.31 -5.10
N PHE A 187 6.54 -11.14 -5.11
CA PHE A 187 7.64 -10.83 -4.20
C PHE A 187 7.19 -10.78 -2.72
N GLY A 188 5.95 -10.35 -2.46
CA GLY A 188 5.35 -10.41 -1.13
C GLY A 188 5.19 -11.82 -0.59
N LEU A 189 4.99 -12.85 -1.42
CA LEU A 189 4.90 -14.24 -0.95
C LEU A 189 6.16 -14.70 -0.22
N LEU A 190 7.34 -14.25 -0.67
CA LEU A 190 8.62 -14.53 0.00
C LEU A 190 8.62 -13.96 1.42
N TRP A 191 8.19 -12.72 1.58
CA TRP A 191 8.16 -12.06 2.88
C TRP A 191 7.08 -12.62 3.79
N LEU A 192 5.95 -13.04 3.23
CA LEU A 192 4.91 -13.75 3.97
C LEU A 192 5.44 -15.08 4.51
N PHE A 193 6.19 -15.82 3.69
CA PHE A 193 6.86 -17.04 4.12
C PHE A 193 7.85 -16.77 5.27
N PHE A 194 8.73 -15.77 5.14
CA PHE A 194 9.66 -15.40 6.22
C PHE A 194 8.94 -14.98 7.50
N ALA A 195 7.86 -14.21 7.39
CA ALA A 195 7.08 -13.78 8.54
C ALA A 195 6.44 -14.97 9.27
N VAL A 196 5.76 -15.85 8.54
CA VAL A 196 5.10 -17.04 9.11
C VAL A 196 6.14 -18.00 9.72
N ALA A 197 7.23 -18.29 9.00
CA ALA A 197 8.30 -19.14 9.51
C ALA A 197 8.93 -18.58 10.80
N SER A 198 9.10 -17.26 10.88
CA SER A 198 9.63 -16.57 12.06
C SER A 198 8.72 -16.68 13.28
N ILE A 199 7.39 -16.59 13.08
CA ILE A 199 6.39 -16.80 14.13
C ILE A 199 6.42 -18.24 14.63
N ILE A 200 6.39 -19.22 13.72
CA ILE A 200 6.43 -20.65 14.05
C ILE A 200 7.70 -21.00 14.84
N ARG A 201 8.86 -20.47 14.43
CA ARG A 201 10.14 -20.68 15.12
C ARG A 201 10.17 -20.07 16.52
N THR A 202 9.58 -18.89 16.70
CA THR A 202 9.63 -18.15 17.97
C THR A 202 8.69 -18.73 19.02
N ARG A 203 7.55 -19.32 18.59
CA ARG A 203 6.47 -19.94 19.39
C ARG A 203 5.78 -19.05 20.42
N LYS A 204 6.54 -18.44 21.34
CA LYS A 204 6.04 -17.56 22.41
C LYS A 204 6.76 -16.23 22.37
N PHE A 205 5.99 -15.15 22.28
CA PHE A 205 6.44 -13.77 22.32
C PHE A 205 5.40 -12.92 23.07
N PRO A 206 5.83 -11.87 23.79
CA PRO A 206 4.91 -11.07 24.61
C PRO A 206 3.96 -10.23 23.77
N PHE A 207 2.78 -9.94 24.30
CA PHE A 207 1.88 -8.95 23.73
C PHE A 207 2.47 -7.55 23.87
N ASN A 208 2.47 -6.78 22.78
CA ASN A 208 2.94 -5.39 22.75
C ASN A 208 2.35 -4.67 21.53
N LEU A 209 2.63 -3.37 21.41
CA LEU A 209 2.11 -2.53 20.33
C LEU A 209 2.51 -3.02 18.92
N GLY A 210 3.62 -3.75 18.78
CA GLY A 210 4.06 -4.36 17.53
C GLY A 210 3.09 -5.39 16.94
N TRP A 211 2.12 -5.90 17.72
CA TRP A 211 1.07 -6.79 17.23
C TRP A 211 0.19 -6.16 16.14
N TRP A 212 0.11 -4.83 16.08
CA TRP A 212 -0.60 -4.13 15.01
C TRP A 212 -0.02 -4.43 13.61
N ALA A 213 1.22 -4.90 13.50
CA ALA A 213 1.79 -5.37 12.24
C ALA A 213 1.13 -6.65 11.69
N PHE A 214 0.24 -7.32 12.44
CA PHE A 214 -0.66 -8.34 11.87
C PHE A 214 -1.81 -7.76 11.07
N THR A 215 -2.19 -6.50 11.29
CA THR A 215 -3.41 -5.94 10.71
C THR A 215 -3.14 -5.28 9.36
N PHE A 216 -2.42 -4.16 9.35
CA PHE A 216 -2.21 -3.36 8.15
C PHE A 216 -1.50 -4.14 7.03
N PRO A 217 -0.32 -4.76 7.23
CA PRO A 217 0.39 -5.46 6.16
C PRO A 217 -0.38 -6.66 5.58
N LEU A 218 -1.02 -7.47 6.43
CA LEU A 218 -1.85 -8.59 5.95
C LEU A 218 -3.12 -8.09 5.27
N GLY A 219 -3.73 -7.01 5.77
CA GLY A 219 -4.91 -6.39 5.19
C GLY A 219 -4.65 -5.89 3.77
N VAL A 220 -3.59 -5.11 3.56
CA VAL A 220 -3.25 -4.60 2.23
C VAL A 220 -2.76 -5.69 1.27
N TYR A 221 -2.13 -6.74 1.80
CA TYR A 221 -1.78 -7.90 0.99
C TYR A 221 -3.01 -8.71 0.57
N ALA A 222 -4.00 -8.83 1.44
CA ALA A 222 -5.29 -9.44 1.11
C ALA A 222 -6.07 -8.60 0.08
N THR A 223 -6.09 -7.27 0.20
CA THR A 223 -6.77 -6.42 -0.79
C THR A 223 -6.12 -6.52 -2.17
N SER A 224 -4.78 -6.54 -2.25
CA SER A 224 -4.05 -6.82 -3.49
C SER A 224 -4.40 -8.19 -4.08
N THR A 225 -4.46 -9.23 -3.23
CA THR A 225 -4.84 -10.59 -3.68
C THR A 225 -6.26 -10.63 -4.25
N CYS A 226 -7.20 -9.96 -3.59
CA CYS A 226 -8.58 -9.83 -4.07
C CYS A 226 -8.66 -9.08 -5.40
N GLN A 227 -7.83 -8.05 -5.58
CA GLN A 227 -7.77 -7.28 -6.82
C GLN A 227 -7.26 -8.13 -7.99
N LEU A 228 -6.16 -8.86 -7.80
CA LEU A 228 -5.66 -9.82 -8.79
C LEU A 228 -6.70 -10.90 -9.12
N GLY A 229 -7.48 -11.35 -8.14
CA GLY A 229 -8.56 -12.32 -8.35
C GLY A 229 -9.78 -11.78 -9.09
N ARG A 230 -9.93 -10.45 -9.23
CA ARG A 230 -10.94 -9.83 -10.09
C ARG A 230 -10.47 -9.78 -11.54
N GLU A 231 -9.19 -9.48 -11.77
CA GLU A 231 -8.58 -9.42 -13.10
C GLU A 231 -8.35 -10.80 -13.72
N MET A 232 -7.91 -11.77 -12.90
CA MET A 232 -7.78 -13.17 -13.29
C MET A 232 -8.93 -13.96 -12.68
N PRO A 233 -9.98 -14.34 -13.43
CA PRO A 233 -11.04 -15.23 -12.96
C PRO A 233 -10.54 -16.69 -12.78
N SER A 234 -9.45 -16.87 -12.04
CA SER A 234 -8.88 -18.14 -11.63
C SER A 234 -9.43 -18.53 -10.26
N ARG A 235 -9.81 -19.82 -10.13
CA ARG A 235 -10.29 -20.40 -8.86
C ARG A 235 -9.27 -20.23 -7.72
N PHE A 236 -7.97 -20.20 -8.02
CA PHE A 236 -6.90 -20.02 -7.02
C PHE A 236 -6.99 -18.67 -6.31
N PHE A 237 -7.04 -17.57 -7.07
CA PHE A 237 -7.12 -16.23 -6.49
C PHE A 237 -8.47 -15.96 -5.80
N ARG A 238 -9.57 -16.55 -6.31
CA ARG A 238 -10.87 -16.51 -5.61
C ARG A 238 -10.81 -17.16 -4.23
N VAL A 239 -10.19 -18.34 -4.09
CA VAL A 239 -10.12 -19.04 -2.80
C VAL A 239 -9.17 -18.36 -1.82
N VAL A 240 -8.00 -17.90 -2.28
CA VAL A 240 -7.03 -17.20 -1.42
C VAL A 240 -7.58 -15.84 -0.97
N GLY A 241 -8.17 -15.05 -1.89
CA GLY A 241 -8.79 -13.77 -1.55
C GLY A 241 -10.00 -13.89 -0.61
N THR A 242 -10.84 -14.92 -0.77
CA THR A 242 -12.02 -15.12 0.09
C THR A 242 -11.64 -15.66 1.47
N ARG A 243 -10.60 -16.50 1.61
CA ARG A 243 -10.13 -16.98 2.92
C ARG A 243 -9.54 -15.86 3.77
N SER A 244 -8.91 -14.85 3.18
CA SER A 244 -8.48 -13.64 3.89
C SER A 244 -9.63 -12.75 4.37
N HIS A 245 -10.84 -12.92 3.82
CA HIS A 245 -12.05 -12.17 4.18
C HIS A 245 -12.94 -12.89 5.21
N ALA A 246 -12.67 -14.17 5.51
CA ALA A 246 -13.55 -15.05 6.28
C ALA A 246 -13.50 -14.88 7.81
N VAL A 247 -13.09 -13.70 8.32
CA VAL A 247 -13.19 -13.35 9.76
C VAL A 247 -14.40 -12.43 10.05
N LYS A 248 -15.16 -11.98 9.04
CA LYS A 248 -16.33 -11.09 9.25
C LYS A 248 -17.62 -11.53 8.55
N ARG A 249 -17.94 -12.83 8.61
CA ARG A 249 -19.32 -13.30 8.36
C ARG A 249 -19.82 -14.11 9.56
N PHE A 250 -19.95 -13.44 10.71
CA PHE A 250 -21.01 -13.79 11.65
C PHE A 250 -22.16 -12.83 11.42
N ARG A 251 -23.28 -13.43 11.03
CA ARG A 251 -24.58 -12.81 10.79
C ARG A 251 -25.11 -12.19 12.08
N PHE A 252 -25.73 -11.01 11.96
CA PHE A 252 -27.07 -10.75 12.48
C PHE A 252 -27.84 -10.03 11.38
#